data_AF-W9J7T3-F1
#
_entry.id   AF-W9J7T3-F1
#
_cell.length_a   1.000
_cell.length_b   1.000
_cell.length_c   1.000
_cell.angle_alpha   90.00
_cell.angle_beta   90.00
_cell.angle_gamma   90.00
#
_symmetry.space_group_name_H-M   'P 1'
#
loop_
_entity.id
_entity.type
_entity.pdbx_description
1 polymer ?
#
loop_
_entity_poly.entity_id
_entity_poly.type
_entity_poly.pdbx_seq_one_letter_code
_entity_poly.pdbx_strand_id
1 'polypeptide(L)'
;MDDGNSEYEDDETLEQDDIDDHKVETCTLGESDGMTSPLVEEVLELLFGLIMEFRTEEVIDGRPASTLLVYFSGILGFTADLNSFLPARSYTSNLAALIYIQRLLFLEYALPARGYATLGITRRPRTGQVPLLQKTRLEYLVLGSQSPFEELFSLLAYGRAIAGSETPAFLLRWSDDSQTVSYKDEISVNMEQFRRLPMTLLECAETLSGQLMYGWKPPCDLSSAKDDISNTTPGFSFVSHPKNDLTEAYLELSLKACTSQPSPLSRKGKWHRGAILSTIQK
;
A
#
# COMPACT_ATOMS: atom_id res chain seq x y z
N MET A 1 -40.20 -38.55 -14.75
CA MET A 1 -40.70 -38.77 -13.38
C MET A 1 -39.50 -38.73 -12.48
N ASP A 2 -39.61 -37.96 -11.38
CA ASP A 2 -38.60 -37.48 -10.43
C ASP A 2 -37.60 -36.49 -11.04
N ASP A 3 -37.74 -35.16 -10.91
CA ASP A 3 -38.05 -34.24 -9.78
C ASP A 3 -37.05 -34.31 -8.62
N GLY A 4 -36.30 -33.22 -8.45
CA GLY A 4 -35.28 -33.04 -7.42
C GLY A 4 -34.64 -31.66 -7.48
N ASN A 5 -35.45 -30.65 -7.19
CA ASN A 5 -35.08 -29.25 -6.89
C ASN A 5 -33.84 -29.15 -5.98
N SER A 6 -32.81 -28.40 -6.37
CA SER A 6 -31.80 -27.90 -5.43
C SER A 6 -31.76 -26.38 -5.54
N GLU A 7 -32.49 -25.74 -4.62
CA GLU A 7 -32.33 -24.33 -4.27
C GLU A 7 -30.87 -24.07 -3.90
N TYR A 8 -30.26 -23.11 -4.60
CA TYR A 8 -29.02 -22.48 -4.18
C TYR A 8 -29.39 -21.44 -3.13
N GLU A 9 -29.31 -21.82 -1.86
CA GLU A 9 -29.31 -20.86 -0.75
C GLU A 9 -27.92 -20.20 -0.69
N ASP A 10 -27.92 -18.90 -0.96
CA ASP A 10 -26.80 -17.98 -0.91
C ASP A 10 -26.67 -17.49 0.54
N ASP A 11 -25.87 -18.18 1.36
CA ASP A 11 -25.60 -17.81 2.75
C ASP A 11 -24.27 -17.06 2.82
N GLU A 12 -24.26 -15.79 2.38
CA GLU A 12 -23.19 -14.85 2.71
C GLU A 12 -23.38 -14.34 4.14
N THR A 13 -22.88 -15.10 5.12
CA THR A 13 -22.65 -14.58 6.47
C THR A 13 -21.44 -13.64 6.44
N LEU A 14 -21.70 -12.34 6.24
CA LEU A 14 -20.72 -11.29 6.44
C LEU A 14 -20.40 -11.17 7.93
N GLU A 15 -19.17 -11.54 8.31
CA GLU A 15 -18.62 -11.24 9.63
C GLU A 15 -18.61 -9.72 9.85
N GLN A 16 -19.30 -9.30 10.89
CA GLN A 16 -19.50 -7.92 11.25
C GLN A 16 -18.35 -7.51 12.17
N ASP A 17 -17.32 -6.87 11.60
CA ASP A 17 -16.27 -6.24 12.39
C ASP A 17 -16.87 -5.04 13.16
N ASP A 18 -16.83 -5.15 14.49
CA ASP A 18 -17.23 -4.11 15.44
C ASP A 18 -16.39 -2.84 15.24
N ILE A 19 -16.93 -1.86 14.51
CA ILE A 19 -16.40 -0.51 14.44
C ILE A 19 -16.94 0.29 15.63
N ASP A 20 -16.00 0.72 16.47
CA ASP A 20 -16.16 1.61 17.62
C ASP A 20 -17.13 2.79 17.32
N ASP A 21 -18.19 2.86 18.12
CA ASP A 21 -19.33 3.78 18.02
C ASP A 21 -18.92 5.20 18.41
N HIS A 22 -18.21 5.88 17.50
CA HIS A 22 -18.27 7.33 17.45
C HIS A 22 -19.60 7.72 16.82
N LYS A 23 -20.59 8.03 17.66
CA LYS A 23 -21.84 8.74 17.32
C LYS A 23 -21.59 9.83 16.28
N VAL A 24 -21.77 9.49 15.01
CA VAL A 24 -22.03 10.44 13.95
C VAL A 24 -23.53 10.68 14.03
N GLU A 25 -23.92 11.83 14.57
CA GLU A 25 -25.29 12.32 14.46
C GLU A 25 -25.66 12.33 12.97
N THR A 26 -26.42 11.33 12.54
CA THR A 26 -27.13 11.34 11.28
C THR A 26 -28.19 12.43 11.40
N CYS A 27 -27.84 13.64 10.99
CA CYS A 27 -28.81 14.67 10.67
C CYS A 27 -29.69 14.12 9.55
N THR A 28 -30.86 13.62 9.93
CA THR A 28 -31.98 13.41 9.04
C THR A 28 -32.15 14.70 8.23
N LEU A 29 -31.86 14.64 6.93
CA LEU A 29 -32.19 15.68 5.96
C LEU A 29 -33.72 15.74 5.83
N GLY A 30 -34.36 16.31 6.85
CA GLY A 30 -35.60 17.02 6.64
C GLY A 30 -35.30 18.16 5.68
N GLU A 31 -36.18 18.36 4.71
CA GLU A 31 -36.19 19.49 3.80
C GLU A 31 -36.25 20.80 4.60
N SER A 32 -35.09 21.25 5.08
CA SER A 32 -34.86 22.60 5.50
C SER A 32 -34.39 23.33 4.25
N ASP A 33 -35.28 24.14 3.69
CA ASP A 33 -34.95 25.23 2.77
C ASP A 33 -34.06 26.24 3.53
N GLY A 34 -32.83 25.80 3.80
CA GLY A 34 -31.78 26.59 4.41
C GLY A 34 -31.23 27.47 3.32
N MET A 35 -31.76 28.70 3.21
CA MET A 35 -31.21 29.76 2.37
C MET A 35 -29.70 29.86 2.60
N THR A 36 -28.94 29.23 1.70
CA THR A 36 -27.50 29.42 1.61
C THR A 36 -27.26 30.87 1.22
N SER A 37 -26.31 31.53 1.89
CA SER A 37 -25.97 32.90 1.52
C SER A 37 -25.62 32.96 0.02
N PRO A 38 -26.07 33.96 -0.75
CA PRO A 38 -25.79 34.07 -2.19
C PRO A 38 -24.29 33.97 -2.52
N LEU A 39 -23.44 34.47 -1.62
CA LEU A 39 -21.99 34.37 -1.72
C LEU A 39 -21.49 32.92 -1.64
N VAL A 40 -22.09 32.09 -0.80
CA VAL A 40 -21.72 30.68 -0.66
C VAL A 40 -22.11 29.91 -1.91
N GLU A 41 -23.29 30.20 -2.48
CA GLU A 41 -23.71 29.59 -3.75
C GLU A 41 -22.75 29.95 -4.88
N GLU A 42 -22.38 31.23 -5.01
CA GLU A 42 -21.42 31.69 -6.02
C GLU A 42 -20.05 31.01 -5.87
N VAL A 43 -19.53 30.90 -4.64
CA VAL A 43 -18.26 30.21 -4.38
C VAL A 43 -18.34 28.73 -4.76
N LEU A 44 -19.45 28.06 -4.47
CA LEU A 44 -19.65 26.65 -4.84
C LEU A 44 -19.75 26.47 -6.35
N GLU A 45 -20.39 27.39 -7.07
CA GLU A 45 -20.40 27.37 -8.54
C GLU A 45 -18.99 27.53 -9.10
N LEU A 46 -18.23 28.51 -8.63
CA LEU A 46 -16.84 28.73 -9.07
C LEU A 46 -15.94 27.54 -8.74
N LEU A 47 -16.12 26.94 -7.56
CA LEU A 47 -15.39 25.73 -7.17
C LEU A 47 -15.71 24.56 -8.10
N PHE A 48 -17.00 24.37 -8.44
CA PHE A 48 -17.40 23.36 -9.42
C PHE A 48 -16.74 23.60 -10.78
N GLY A 49 -16.75 24.85 -11.26
CA GLY A 49 -16.08 25.24 -12.51
C GLY A 49 -14.59 24.93 -12.48
N LEU A 50 -13.88 25.33 -11.42
CA LEU A 50 -12.46 25.05 -11.24
C LEU A 50 -12.16 23.54 -11.21
N ILE A 51 -12.97 22.75 -10.50
CA ILE A 51 -12.80 21.30 -10.46
C ILE A 51 -13.03 20.68 -11.84
N MET A 52 -13.99 21.21 -12.61
CA MET A 52 -14.25 20.74 -13.96
C MET A 52 -13.09 21.08 -14.91
N GLU A 53 -12.48 22.26 -14.80
CA GLU A 53 -11.28 22.63 -15.57
C GLU A 53 -10.14 21.62 -15.36
N PHE A 54 -9.88 21.17 -14.12
CA PHE A 54 -8.87 20.14 -13.86
C PHE A 54 -9.22 18.76 -14.45
N ARG A 55 -10.51 18.50 -14.72
CA ARG A 55 -11.00 17.22 -15.25
C ARG A 55 -11.06 17.21 -16.77
N THR A 56 -11.25 18.38 -17.37
CA THR A 56 -11.28 18.59 -18.83
C THR A 56 -9.95 19.13 -19.35
N GLU A 57 -8.93 19.19 -18.51
CA GLU A 57 -7.58 19.63 -18.88
C GLU A 57 -7.03 18.79 -20.04
N GLU A 58 -6.57 19.46 -21.09
CA GLU A 58 -5.98 18.81 -22.25
C GLU A 58 -4.61 18.20 -21.91
N VAL A 59 -4.36 17.01 -22.44
CA VAL A 59 -3.07 16.34 -22.28
C VAL A 59 -2.02 17.02 -23.16
N ILE A 60 -0.93 17.48 -22.55
CA ILE A 60 0.18 18.16 -23.25
C ILE A 60 1.21 17.12 -23.70
N ASP A 61 1.68 17.21 -24.94
CA ASP A 61 2.68 16.32 -25.54
C ASP A 61 2.31 14.82 -25.50
N GLY A 62 1.02 14.50 -25.39
CA GLY A 62 0.55 13.12 -25.23
C GLY A 62 1.00 12.47 -23.90
N ARG A 63 1.31 13.27 -22.87
CA ARG A 63 1.73 12.79 -21.54
C ARG A 63 0.63 13.05 -20.52
N PRO A 64 -0.20 12.06 -20.18
CA PRO A 64 -1.32 12.25 -19.24
C PRO A 64 -0.91 12.81 -17.87
N ALA A 65 0.31 12.49 -17.42
CA ALA A 65 0.90 13.02 -16.20
C ALA A 65 1.15 14.55 -16.21
N SER A 66 0.98 15.22 -17.35
CA SER A 66 1.00 16.68 -17.43
C SER A 66 -0.22 17.31 -16.78
N THR A 67 -1.33 16.58 -16.69
CA THR A 67 -2.59 17.09 -16.14
C THR A 67 -2.57 17.07 -14.62
N LEU A 68 -3.10 18.11 -14.00
CA LEU A 68 -3.05 18.31 -12.56
C LEU A 68 -3.74 17.17 -11.80
N LEU A 69 -4.85 16.66 -12.33
CA LEU A 69 -5.62 15.61 -11.68
C LEU A 69 -4.90 14.26 -11.69
N VAL A 70 -4.24 13.90 -12.80
CA VAL A 70 -3.41 12.69 -12.87
C VAL A 70 -2.19 12.85 -11.97
N TYR A 71 -1.52 14.02 -12.01
CA TYR A 71 -0.40 14.31 -11.13
C TYR A 71 -0.78 14.18 -9.64
N PHE A 72 -1.88 14.80 -9.23
CA PHE A 72 -2.43 14.69 -7.88
C PHE A 72 -2.75 13.24 -7.50
N SER A 73 -3.32 12.46 -8.43
CA SER A 73 -3.57 11.04 -8.17
C SER A 73 -2.28 10.28 -7.86
N GLY A 74 -1.16 10.63 -8.47
CA GLY A 74 0.15 10.03 -8.15
C GLY A 74 0.58 10.30 -6.70
N ILE A 75 0.27 11.48 -6.16
CA ILE A 75 0.53 11.83 -4.74
C ILE A 75 -0.26 10.91 -3.81
N LEU A 76 -1.48 10.50 -4.18
CA LEU A 76 -2.27 9.54 -3.41
C LEU A 76 -1.68 8.12 -3.40
N GLY A 77 -0.60 7.87 -4.15
CA GLY A 77 0.17 6.65 -4.12
C GLY A 77 1.26 6.62 -3.06
N PHE A 78 1.45 7.68 -2.26
CA PHE A 78 2.45 7.74 -1.19
C PHE A 78 1.85 7.44 0.18
N THR A 79 2.69 6.96 1.10
CA THR A 79 2.36 6.92 2.54
C THR A 79 2.23 8.34 3.11
N ALA A 80 1.52 8.47 4.24
CA ALA A 80 1.25 9.78 4.85
C ALA A 80 2.53 10.56 5.24
N ASP A 81 3.63 9.85 5.50
CA ASP A 81 4.94 10.41 5.80
C ASP A 81 5.80 10.69 4.54
N LEU A 82 5.27 10.41 3.35
CA LEU A 82 5.89 10.61 2.03
C LEU A 82 7.23 9.86 1.82
N ASN A 83 7.55 8.89 2.67
CA ASN A 83 8.81 8.14 2.59
C ASN A 83 8.71 6.84 1.78
N SER A 84 7.49 6.40 1.43
CA SER A 84 7.29 5.15 0.68
C SER A 84 6.04 5.18 -0.18
N PHE A 85 5.93 4.20 -1.09
CA PHE A 85 4.76 4.01 -1.94
C PHE A 85 3.76 3.07 -1.27
N LEU A 86 2.47 3.34 -1.47
CA LEU A 86 1.39 2.46 -1.08
C LEU A 86 1.39 1.18 -1.93
N PRO A 87 0.98 0.03 -1.36
CA PRO A 87 0.68 -1.16 -2.14
C PRO A 87 -0.38 -0.88 -3.21
N ALA A 88 -0.37 -1.65 -4.30
CA ALA A 88 -1.29 -1.47 -5.41
C ALA A 88 -2.76 -1.56 -4.96
N ARG A 89 -3.09 -2.43 -3.99
CA ARG A 89 -4.44 -2.52 -3.40
C ARG A 89 -4.90 -1.21 -2.76
N SER A 90 -4.03 -0.55 -1.99
CA SER A 90 -4.36 0.70 -1.30
C SER A 90 -4.47 1.85 -2.30
N TYR A 91 -3.54 1.92 -3.26
CA TYR A 91 -3.56 2.96 -4.30
C TYR A 91 -4.78 2.84 -5.22
N THR A 92 -5.15 1.62 -5.63
CA THR A 92 -6.33 1.39 -6.49
C THR A 92 -7.64 1.77 -5.82
N SER A 93 -7.74 1.66 -4.49
CA SER A 93 -8.89 2.19 -3.73
C SER A 93 -9.00 3.72 -3.86
N ASN A 94 -7.89 4.45 -3.75
CA ASN A 94 -7.87 5.91 -3.94
C ASN A 94 -8.28 6.30 -5.37
N LEU A 95 -7.75 5.58 -6.39
CA LEU A 95 -8.15 5.79 -7.77
C LEU A 95 -9.64 5.51 -8.02
N ALA A 96 -10.17 4.42 -7.46
CA ALA A 96 -11.58 4.07 -7.60
C ALA A 96 -12.50 5.16 -7.01
N ALA A 97 -12.14 5.73 -5.86
CA ALA A 97 -12.86 6.85 -5.26
C ALA A 97 -12.81 8.09 -6.16
N LEU A 98 -11.63 8.46 -6.69
CA LEU A 98 -11.50 9.59 -7.63
C LEU A 98 -12.33 9.38 -8.91
N ILE A 99 -12.31 8.19 -9.48
CA ILE A 99 -13.10 7.84 -10.68
C ILE A 99 -14.59 7.94 -10.39
N TYR A 100 -15.05 7.47 -9.23
CA TYR A 100 -16.45 7.57 -8.83
C TYR A 100 -16.90 9.03 -8.71
N ILE A 101 -16.15 9.86 -7.99
CA ILE A 101 -16.42 11.30 -7.88
C ILE A 101 -16.36 11.98 -9.26
N GLN A 102 -15.48 11.53 -10.15
CA GLN A 102 -15.43 12.01 -11.54
C GLN A 102 -16.70 11.73 -12.32
N ARG A 103 -17.19 10.50 -12.27
CA ARG A 103 -18.45 10.14 -12.92
C ARG A 103 -19.61 11.02 -12.45
N LEU A 104 -19.68 11.31 -11.15
CA LEU A 104 -20.73 12.16 -10.59
C LEU A 104 -20.63 13.62 -11.07
N LEU A 105 -19.44 14.24 -11.07
CA LEU A 105 -19.36 15.62 -11.57
C LEU A 105 -19.49 15.71 -13.09
N PHE A 106 -19.02 14.73 -13.86
CA PHE A 106 -19.28 14.71 -15.30
C PHE A 106 -20.77 14.51 -15.61
N LEU A 107 -21.50 13.77 -14.76
CA LEU A 107 -22.94 13.67 -14.87
C LEU A 107 -23.63 15.01 -14.59
N GLU A 108 -23.22 15.73 -13.53
CA GLU A 108 -23.74 17.07 -13.25
C GLU A 108 -23.32 18.09 -14.32
N TYR A 109 -22.12 17.98 -14.87
CA TYR A 109 -21.65 18.84 -15.97
C TYR A 109 -22.44 18.60 -17.26
N ALA A 110 -22.72 17.35 -17.61
CA ALA A 110 -23.47 17.00 -18.81
C ALA A 110 -24.98 17.25 -18.66
N LEU A 111 -25.53 17.01 -17.47
CA LEU A 111 -26.96 17.11 -17.16
C LEU A 111 -27.21 17.82 -15.82
N PRO A 112 -26.94 19.14 -15.74
CA PRO A 112 -27.04 19.92 -14.50
C PRO A 112 -28.42 19.82 -13.87
N ALA A 113 -28.49 19.44 -12.60
CA ALA A 113 -29.74 19.39 -11.84
C ALA A 113 -30.35 20.80 -11.67
N ARG A 114 -29.48 21.81 -11.53
CA ARG A 114 -29.78 23.25 -11.50
C ARG A 114 -28.94 24.00 -12.54
N GLY A 115 -29.30 25.25 -12.84
CA GLY A 115 -28.44 26.12 -13.64
C GLY A 115 -27.31 26.71 -12.78
N TYR A 116 -26.15 26.93 -13.38
CA TYR A 116 -25.02 27.64 -12.77
C TYR A 116 -24.88 28.99 -13.45
N ALA A 117 -25.42 30.03 -12.83
CA ALA A 117 -25.52 31.36 -13.43
C ALA A 117 -24.14 31.97 -13.69
N THR A 118 -23.21 31.80 -12.74
CA THR A 118 -21.85 32.37 -12.81
C THR A 118 -21.02 31.68 -13.89
N LEU A 119 -21.26 30.39 -14.12
CA LEU A 119 -20.59 29.61 -15.15
C LEU A 119 -21.30 29.66 -16.52
N GLY A 120 -22.48 30.28 -16.61
CA GLY A 120 -23.30 30.28 -17.82
C GLY A 120 -23.84 28.90 -18.22
N ILE A 121 -23.90 27.94 -17.29
CA ILE A 121 -24.37 26.58 -17.56
C ILE A 121 -25.88 26.52 -17.31
N THR A 122 -26.63 26.10 -18.32
CA THR A 122 -28.08 25.96 -18.21
C THR A 122 -28.49 24.63 -17.56
N ARG A 123 -29.62 24.66 -16.85
CA ARG A 123 -30.21 23.46 -16.26
C ARG A 123 -30.55 22.42 -17.36
N ARG A 124 -30.42 21.13 -17.04
CA ARG A 124 -30.77 20.04 -17.96
C ARG A 124 -32.20 20.18 -18.52
N PRO A 125 -32.41 19.90 -19.81
CA PRO A 125 -33.74 19.87 -20.41
C PRO A 125 -34.56 18.66 -19.92
N ARG A 126 -35.89 18.75 -20.02
CA ARG A 126 -36.79 17.62 -19.65
C ARG A 126 -36.69 16.43 -20.62
N THR A 127 -36.34 16.69 -21.87
CA THR A 127 -36.22 15.70 -22.94
C THR A 127 -34.88 15.87 -23.65
N GLY A 128 -34.42 14.85 -24.39
CA GLY A 128 -33.16 14.94 -25.14
C GLY A 128 -31.88 14.92 -24.27
N GLN A 129 -31.95 14.32 -23.08
CA GLN A 129 -30.81 14.25 -22.15
C GLN A 129 -29.71 13.29 -22.63
N VAL A 130 -30.09 12.19 -23.30
CA VAL A 130 -29.14 11.16 -23.76
C VAL A 130 -28.10 11.72 -24.75
N PRO A 131 -28.47 12.51 -25.78
CA PRO A 131 -27.48 13.17 -26.63
C PRO A 131 -26.48 14.07 -25.90
N LEU A 132 -26.93 14.82 -24.89
CA LEU A 132 -26.06 15.69 -24.09
C LEU A 132 -25.05 14.87 -23.27
N LEU A 133 -25.55 13.83 -22.59
CA LEU A 133 -24.69 12.90 -21.87
C LEU A 133 -23.68 12.22 -22.79
N GLN A 134 -24.13 11.78 -23.97
CA GLN A 134 -23.27 11.08 -24.92
C GLN A 134 -22.17 11.98 -25.47
N LYS A 135 -22.45 13.27 -25.68
CA LYS A 135 -21.44 14.26 -26.08
C LYS A 135 -20.30 14.29 -25.05
N THR A 136 -20.61 14.58 -23.79
CA THR A 136 -19.61 14.63 -22.71
C THR A 136 -18.91 13.28 -22.51
N ARG A 137 -19.65 12.17 -22.61
CA ARG A 137 -19.07 10.83 -22.46
C ARG A 137 -18.02 10.54 -23.54
N LEU A 138 -18.33 10.80 -24.81
CA LEU A 138 -17.41 10.55 -25.91
C LEU A 138 -16.17 11.44 -25.84
N GLU A 139 -16.34 12.66 -25.32
CA GLU A 139 -15.27 13.65 -25.24
C GLU A 139 -14.29 13.38 -24.09
N TYR A 140 -14.75 12.85 -22.94
CA TYR A 140 -13.90 12.73 -21.75
C TYR A 140 -13.87 11.37 -21.07
N LEU A 141 -14.83 10.47 -21.29
CA LEU A 141 -15.04 9.27 -20.45
C LEU A 141 -14.80 7.95 -21.18
N VAL A 142 -14.31 7.98 -22.42
CA VAL A 142 -14.10 6.79 -23.27
C VAL A 142 -12.61 6.56 -23.46
N LEU A 143 -12.22 5.30 -23.65
CA LEU A 143 -10.84 4.95 -24.00
C LEU A 143 -10.42 5.66 -25.30
N GLY A 144 -9.24 6.28 -25.28
CA GLY A 144 -8.71 7.12 -26.35
C GLY A 144 -9.17 8.58 -26.33
N SER A 145 -9.90 9.04 -25.31
CA SER A 145 -10.33 10.46 -25.22
C SER A 145 -9.19 11.43 -24.90
N GLN A 146 -8.00 10.92 -24.52
CA GLN A 146 -6.87 11.74 -24.08
C GLN A 146 -7.26 12.69 -22.94
N SER A 147 -8.03 12.18 -21.98
CA SER A 147 -8.52 12.94 -20.83
C SER A 147 -7.87 12.44 -19.53
N PRO A 148 -7.83 13.28 -18.48
CA PRO A 148 -7.42 12.84 -17.15
C PRO A 148 -8.20 11.62 -16.65
N PHE A 149 -9.50 11.55 -16.97
CA PHE A 149 -10.36 10.44 -16.55
C PHE A 149 -9.93 9.11 -17.18
N GLU A 150 -9.62 9.11 -18.47
CA GLU A 150 -9.15 7.91 -19.18
C GLU A 150 -7.87 7.37 -18.53
N GLU A 151 -6.92 8.25 -18.24
CA GLU A 151 -5.66 7.85 -17.64
C GLU A 151 -5.87 7.23 -16.26
N LEU A 152 -6.70 7.85 -15.41
CA LEU A 152 -7.01 7.29 -14.09
C LEU A 152 -7.67 5.91 -14.19
N PHE A 153 -8.54 5.71 -15.17
CA PHE A 153 -9.15 4.40 -15.42
C PHE A 153 -8.10 3.38 -15.88
N SER A 154 -7.17 3.79 -16.75
CA SER A 154 -6.05 2.96 -17.21
C SER A 154 -5.11 2.58 -16.07
N LEU A 155 -4.76 3.55 -15.19
CA LEU A 155 -3.98 3.31 -13.98
C LEU A 155 -4.69 2.38 -13.01
N LEU A 156 -6.02 2.51 -12.83
CA LEU A 156 -6.80 1.61 -11.99
C LEU A 156 -6.76 0.17 -12.53
N ALA A 157 -6.94 -0.01 -13.84
CA ALA A 157 -6.88 -1.32 -14.47
C ALA A 157 -5.49 -1.97 -14.31
N TYR A 158 -4.44 -1.19 -14.56
CA TYR A 158 -3.05 -1.62 -14.37
C TYR A 158 -2.76 -1.97 -12.90
N GLY A 159 -3.14 -1.11 -11.96
CA GLY A 159 -2.97 -1.33 -10.54
C GLY A 159 -3.73 -2.55 -10.03
N ARG A 160 -4.94 -2.83 -10.54
CA ARG A 160 -5.70 -4.04 -10.19
C ARG A 160 -5.02 -5.32 -10.66
N ALA A 161 -4.42 -5.30 -11.85
CA ALA A 161 -3.63 -6.43 -12.34
C ALA A 161 -2.42 -6.72 -11.42
N ILE A 162 -1.72 -5.66 -10.98
CA ILE A 162 -0.63 -5.79 -10.00
C ILE A 162 -1.15 -6.28 -8.65
N ALA A 163 -2.23 -5.69 -8.13
CA ALA A 163 -2.84 -6.04 -6.85
C ALA A 163 -3.26 -7.52 -6.77
N GLY A 164 -3.65 -8.11 -7.91
CA GLY A 164 -3.94 -9.55 -8.01
C GLY A 164 -2.69 -10.44 -7.90
N SER A 165 -1.52 -9.91 -8.28
CA SER A 165 -0.21 -10.57 -8.11
C SER A 165 0.47 -10.25 -6.78
N GLU A 166 0.11 -9.15 -6.12
CA GLU A 166 0.53 -8.85 -4.76
C GLU A 166 -0.01 -9.92 -3.82
N THR A 167 0.90 -10.52 -3.04
CA THR A 167 0.57 -11.50 -2.00
C THR A 167 -0.59 -10.95 -1.17
N PRO A 168 -1.73 -11.67 -1.07
CA PRO A 168 -2.83 -11.24 -0.23
C PRO A 168 -2.34 -10.92 1.17
N ALA A 169 -3.04 -10.01 1.87
CA ALA A 169 -2.98 -9.98 3.33
C ALA A 169 -3.15 -11.44 3.79
N PHE A 170 -2.14 -11.93 4.49
CA PHE A 170 -1.96 -13.33 4.88
C PHE A 170 -3.26 -13.87 5.50
N LEU A 171 -4.05 -14.61 4.72
CA LEU A 171 -5.22 -15.28 5.27
C LEU A 171 -4.73 -16.57 5.93
N LEU A 172 -4.51 -16.49 7.24
CA LEU A 172 -4.22 -17.64 8.08
C LEU A 172 -5.54 -18.32 8.42
N ARG A 173 -5.67 -19.59 8.10
CA ARG A 173 -6.82 -20.40 8.47
C ARG A 173 -6.49 -21.20 9.72
N TRP A 174 -7.27 -21.02 10.78
CA TRP A 174 -7.21 -21.83 11.97
C TRP A 174 -8.05 -23.10 11.77
N SER A 175 -7.57 -24.23 12.28
CA SER A 175 -8.43 -25.41 12.47
C SER A 175 -9.45 -25.15 13.58
N ASP A 176 -10.60 -25.82 13.51
CA ASP A 176 -11.70 -25.64 14.48
C ASP A 176 -11.27 -25.91 15.93
N ASP A 177 -10.28 -26.79 16.13
CA ASP A 177 -9.69 -27.11 17.44
C ASP A 177 -8.64 -26.09 17.92
N SER A 178 -8.39 -25.04 17.13
CA SER A 178 -7.38 -24.00 17.34
C SER A 178 -5.95 -24.54 17.52
N GLN A 179 -5.66 -25.77 17.06
CA GLN A 179 -4.33 -26.37 17.18
C GLN A 179 -3.46 -26.19 15.94
N THR A 180 -4.01 -25.81 14.80
CA THR A 180 -3.25 -25.71 13.55
C THR A 180 -3.54 -24.39 12.86
N VAL A 181 -2.46 -23.68 12.51
CA VAL A 181 -2.51 -22.51 11.63
C VAL A 181 -2.05 -22.94 10.25
N SER A 182 -2.85 -22.67 9.23
CA SER A 182 -2.53 -23.00 7.85
C SER A 182 -2.48 -21.75 6.96
N TYR A 183 -1.52 -21.75 6.03
CA TYR A 183 -1.35 -20.75 5.00
C TYR A 183 -1.39 -21.44 3.64
N LYS A 184 -2.37 -21.06 2.82
CA LYS A 184 -2.57 -21.51 1.43
C LYS A 184 -2.48 -23.03 1.22
N ASP A 185 -3.14 -23.85 2.04
CA ASP A 185 -3.19 -25.33 1.98
C ASP A 185 -1.82 -26.07 1.86
N GLU A 186 -0.70 -25.35 1.79
CA GLU A 186 0.65 -25.85 1.56
C GLU A 186 1.47 -25.84 2.85
N ILE A 187 1.24 -24.84 3.72
CA ILE A 187 1.99 -24.66 4.96
C ILE A 187 1.02 -24.79 6.12
N SER A 188 1.15 -25.85 6.92
CA SER A 188 0.42 -26.04 8.17
C SER A 188 1.40 -26.12 9.33
N VAL A 189 1.19 -25.29 10.35
CA VAL A 189 1.99 -25.28 11.57
C VAL A 189 1.08 -25.62 12.74
N ASN A 190 1.39 -26.72 13.43
CA ASN A 190 0.71 -27.06 14.67
C ASN A 190 1.19 -26.15 15.81
N MET A 191 0.32 -25.83 16.77
CA MET A 191 0.66 -24.99 17.92
C MET A 191 1.78 -25.56 18.80
N GLU A 192 1.98 -26.89 18.84
CA GLU A 192 3.18 -27.49 19.45
C GLU A 192 4.45 -27.08 18.71
N GLN A 193 4.44 -27.16 17.38
CA GLN A 193 5.57 -26.75 16.54
C GLN A 193 5.80 -25.24 16.63
N PHE A 194 4.71 -24.45 16.63
CA PHE A 194 4.77 -23.01 16.79
C PHE A 194 5.37 -22.62 18.14
N ARG A 195 4.98 -23.26 19.24
CA ARG A 195 5.58 -23.02 20.57
C ARG A 195 7.05 -23.41 20.65
N ARG A 196 7.50 -24.35 19.81
CA ARG A 196 8.91 -24.75 19.69
C ARG A 196 9.72 -23.84 18.77
N LEU A 197 9.05 -23.07 17.91
CA LEU A 197 9.69 -22.18 16.94
C LEU A 197 10.69 -21.19 17.57
N PRO A 198 10.41 -20.53 18.71
CA PRO A 198 11.41 -19.68 19.37
C PRO A 198 12.68 -20.44 19.75
N MET A 199 12.55 -21.67 20.26
CA MET A 199 13.71 -22.50 20.64
C MET A 199 14.47 -22.95 19.40
N THR A 200 13.79 -23.38 18.35
CA THR A 200 14.43 -23.75 17.08
C THR A 200 15.14 -22.56 16.43
N LEU A 201 14.52 -21.38 16.44
CA LEU A 201 15.15 -20.15 15.94
C LEU A 201 16.37 -19.78 16.78
N LEU A 202 16.31 -19.94 18.11
CA LEU A 202 17.45 -19.70 18.98
C LEU A 202 18.60 -20.67 18.66
N GLU A 203 18.33 -21.96 18.55
CA GLU A 203 19.33 -22.98 18.18
C GLU A 203 19.94 -22.70 16.79
N CYS A 204 19.12 -22.32 15.81
CA CYS A 204 19.59 -21.92 14.49
C CYS A 204 20.44 -20.65 14.55
N ALA A 205 20.02 -19.64 15.31
CA ALA A 205 20.75 -18.40 15.47
C ALA A 205 22.08 -18.61 16.21
N GLU A 206 22.13 -19.44 17.25
CA GLU A 206 23.36 -19.83 17.94
C GLU A 206 24.31 -20.59 17.01
N THR A 207 23.77 -21.53 16.24
CA THR A 207 24.55 -22.30 15.25
C THR A 207 25.13 -21.38 14.17
N LEU A 208 24.29 -20.50 13.60
CA LEU A 208 24.69 -19.56 12.57
C LEU A 208 25.69 -18.53 13.13
N SER A 209 25.44 -18.00 14.33
CA SER A 209 26.37 -17.11 15.04
C SER A 209 27.71 -17.81 15.25
N GLY A 210 27.73 -19.05 15.72
CA GLY A 210 28.97 -19.83 15.86
C GLY A 210 29.74 -20.00 14.54
N GLN A 211 29.02 -20.22 13.44
CA GLN A 211 29.60 -20.32 12.10
C GLN A 211 30.15 -18.98 11.60
N LEU A 212 29.37 -17.90 11.69
CA LEU A 212 29.74 -16.56 11.24
C LEU A 212 30.85 -15.95 12.09
N MET A 213 30.91 -16.31 13.37
CA MET A 213 31.94 -15.86 14.29
C MET A 213 33.21 -16.71 14.21
N TYR A 214 33.25 -17.80 13.43
CA TYR A 214 34.43 -18.69 13.32
C TYR A 214 34.93 -19.20 14.68
N GLY A 215 34.01 -19.42 15.63
CA GLY A 215 34.35 -19.76 17.02
C GLY A 215 35.06 -18.63 17.79
N TRP A 216 34.99 -17.39 17.31
CA TRP A 216 35.30 -16.19 18.09
C TRP A 216 34.18 -15.93 19.08
N LYS A 217 34.55 -15.64 20.32
CA LYS A 217 33.63 -15.19 21.36
C LYS A 217 34.06 -13.79 21.75
N PRO A 218 33.12 -12.83 21.85
CA PRO A 218 33.46 -11.48 22.23
C PRO A 218 34.13 -11.47 23.61
N PRO A 219 35.13 -10.61 23.82
CA PRO A 219 35.83 -10.48 25.09
C PRO A 219 34.94 -9.89 26.19
N CYS A 220 33.82 -9.27 25.82
CA CYS A 220 32.82 -8.75 26.74
C CYS A 220 31.68 -9.75 27.00
N ASP A 221 31.14 -9.71 28.22
CA ASP A 221 29.84 -10.32 28.48
C ASP A 221 28.76 -9.51 27.74
N LEU A 222 28.06 -10.17 26.80
CA LEU A 222 26.99 -9.54 26.02
C LEU A 222 25.83 -9.07 26.91
N SER A 223 25.63 -9.67 28.09
CA SER A 223 24.62 -9.21 29.05
C SER A 223 24.93 -7.82 29.61
N SER A 224 26.21 -7.43 29.59
CA SER A 224 26.72 -6.15 30.07
C SER A 224 26.95 -5.12 28.96
N ALA A 225 26.74 -5.51 27.69
CA ALA A 225 26.91 -4.65 26.54
C ALA A 225 25.93 -3.46 26.59
N LYS A 226 26.46 -2.27 26.37
CA LYS A 226 25.70 -1.01 26.34
C LYS A 226 25.48 -0.58 24.90
N ASP A 227 24.25 -0.21 24.58
CA ASP A 227 23.93 0.46 23.33
C ASP A 227 23.16 1.76 23.61
N ASP A 228 23.27 2.72 22.69
CA ASP A 228 22.49 3.95 22.72
C ASP A 228 21.68 4.05 21.43
N ILE A 229 20.48 3.46 21.47
CA ILE A 229 19.56 3.40 20.32
C ILE A 229 19.08 4.80 19.90
N SER A 230 19.21 5.81 20.78
CA SER A 230 18.84 7.20 20.44
C SER A 230 19.93 7.93 19.66
N ASN A 231 21.14 7.39 19.60
CA ASN A 231 22.27 7.99 18.89
C ASN A 231 22.23 7.64 17.40
N THR A 232 21.84 8.63 16.58
CA THR A 232 21.72 8.52 15.12
C THR A 232 22.98 8.99 14.38
N THR A 233 24.10 9.18 15.09
CA THR A 233 25.36 9.64 14.48
C THR A 233 25.87 8.59 13.48
N PRO A 234 26.18 8.97 12.22
CA PRO A 234 26.72 8.04 11.24
C PRO A 234 27.99 7.34 11.76
N GLY A 235 28.00 6.01 11.71
CA GLY A 235 29.13 5.18 12.16
C GLY A 235 29.07 4.77 13.63
N PHE A 236 28.09 5.26 14.41
CA PHE A 236 27.85 4.78 15.77
C PHE A 236 27.13 3.42 15.75
N SER A 237 27.55 2.53 16.64
CA SER A 237 26.90 1.27 16.99
C SER A 237 27.36 0.83 18.39
N PHE A 238 26.73 -0.20 18.97
CA PHE A 238 27.21 -0.79 20.22
C PHE A 238 28.70 -1.20 20.18
N VAL A 239 29.26 -1.53 19.01
CA VAL A 239 30.71 -1.84 18.85
C VAL A 239 31.58 -0.63 19.20
N SER A 240 31.12 0.57 18.84
CA SER A 240 31.82 1.83 19.10
C SER A 240 31.56 2.42 20.49
N HIS A 241 30.68 1.80 21.28
CA HIS A 241 30.34 2.30 22.60
C HIS A 241 31.52 2.10 23.57
N PRO A 242 32.04 3.14 24.26
CA PRO A 242 33.27 3.07 25.05
C PRO A 242 33.29 2.03 26.18
N LYS A 243 32.11 1.60 26.65
CA LYS A 243 31.97 0.59 27.72
C LYS A 243 32.05 -0.86 27.24
N ASN A 244 32.02 -1.10 25.92
CA ASN A 244 31.96 -2.45 25.38
C ASN A 244 33.33 -3.00 24.98
N ASP A 245 34.33 -2.13 24.77
CA ASP A 245 35.70 -2.50 24.38
C ASP A 245 35.76 -3.42 23.13
N LEU A 246 34.88 -3.15 22.16
CA LEU A 246 34.73 -3.94 20.94
C LEU A 246 35.31 -3.25 19.69
N THR A 247 35.88 -2.05 19.82
CA THR A 247 36.32 -1.22 18.68
C THR A 247 37.25 -1.96 17.72
N GLU A 248 38.12 -2.82 18.25
CA GLU A 248 39.10 -3.58 17.47
C GLU A 248 38.72 -5.05 17.27
N ALA A 249 37.59 -5.50 17.82
CA ALA A 249 37.14 -6.90 17.77
C ALA A 249 37.00 -7.44 16.33
N TYR A 250 36.67 -6.57 15.38
CA TYR A 250 36.56 -6.95 13.97
C TYR A 250 37.90 -7.42 13.38
N LEU A 251 39.05 -6.96 13.90
CA LEU A 251 40.37 -7.38 13.44
C LEU A 251 40.64 -8.84 13.79
N GLU A 252 40.34 -9.23 15.03
CA GLU A 252 40.46 -10.62 15.50
C GLU A 252 39.51 -11.55 14.76
N LEU A 253 38.25 -11.11 14.58
CA LEU A 253 37.25 -11.86 13.84
C LEU A 253 37.68 -12.03 12.37
N SER A 254 38.21 -10.97 11.74
CA SER A 254 38.75 -11.03 10.37
C SER A 254 39.93 -11.98 10.26
N LEU A 255 40.82 -12.00 11.26
CA LEU A 255 41.95 -12.92 11.32
C LEU A 255 41.48 -14.37 11.45
N LYS A 256 40.49 -14.64 12.31
CA LYS A 256 39.88 -15.97 12.43
C LYS A 256 39.17 -16.41 11.15
N ALA A 257 38.44 -15.51 10.49
CA ALA A 257 37.81 -15.81 9.21
C ALA A 257 38.82 -16.21 8.12
N CYS A 258 40.05 -15.70 8.21
CA CYS A 258 41.14 -16.03 7.29
C CYS A 258 41.95 -17.28 7.68
N THR A 259 41.81 -17.79 8.90
CA THR A 259 42.66 -18.88 9.42
C THR A 259 41.88 -20.14 9.82
N SER A 260 40.60 -20.03 10.16
CA SER A 260 39.78 -21.14 10.69
C SER A 260 39.11 -22.02 9.64
N GLN A 261 39.04 -21.62 8.36
CA GLN A 261 38.37 -22.40 7.31
C GLN A 261 39.36 -23.13 6.37
N PRO A 262 38.99 -24.30 5.82
CA PRO A 262 39.73 -24.97 4.74
C PRO A 262 39.88 -24.09 3.49
N SER A 263 38.89 -23.21 3.25
CA SER A 263 38.87 -22.18 2.21
C SER A 263 38.79 -20.79 2.87
N PRO A 264 39.93 -20.12 3.14
CA PRO A 264 39.92 -18.84 3.84
C PRO A 264 39.21 -17.77 3.00
N LEU A 265 38.45 -16.89 3.66
CA LEU A 265 37.74 -15.79 2.99
C LEU A 265 38.69 -14.82 2.28
N SER A 266 39.95 -14.73 2.71
CA SER A 266 40.99 -13.94 2.08
C SER A 266 42.32 -14.70 2.06
N ARG A 267 43.04 -14.64 0.93
CA ARG A 267 44.38 -15.21 0.77
C ARG A 267 45.31 -14.20 0.12
N LYS A 268 46.46 -13.92 0.74
CA LYS A 268 47.46 -12.94 0.25
C LYS A 268 46.86 -11.57 -0.07
N GLY A 269 45.96 -11.07 0.78
CA GLY A 269 45.32 -9.76 0.61
C GLY A 269 44.22 -9.68 -0.46
N LYS A 270 43.77 -10.82 -1.01
CA LYS A 270 42.65 -10.88 -1.95
C LYS A 270 41.49 -11.68 -1.38
N TRP A 271 40.31 -11.06 -1.35
CA TRP A 271 39.05 -11.68 -0.95
C TRP A 271 38.58 -12.73 -1.96
N HIS A 272 38.22 -13.91 -1.47
CA HIS A 272 37.74 -15.03 -2.29
C HIS A 272 36.22 -14.93 -2.46
N ARG A 273 35.77 -14.20 -3.49
CA ARG A 273 34.33 -13.92 -3.75
C ARG A 273 33.43 -15.16 -3.71
N GLY A 274 33.89 -16.30 -4.24
CA GLY A 274 33.10 -17.53 -4.23
C GLY A 274 32.88 -18.12 -2.83
N ALA A 275 33.83 -17.93 -1.91
CA ALA A 275 33.70 -18.37 -0.52
C ALA A 275 32.84 -17.40 0.31
N ILE A 276 32.88 -16.11 -0.04
CA ILE A 276 32.03 -15.09 0.59
C ILE A 276 30.57 -15.26 0.16
N LEU A 277 30.32 -15.50 -1.13
CA LEU A 277 28.97 -15.71 -1.64
C LEU A 277 28.34 -16.99 -1.09
N SER A 278 29.13 -18.06 -0.92
CA SER A 278 28.62 -19.29 -0.31
C SER A 278 28.27 -19.13 1.18
N THR A 279 28.86 -18.17 1.90
CA THR A 279 28.47 -17.83 3.27
C THR A 279 27.23 -16.94 3.36
N ILE A 280 26.87 -16.21 2.30
CA ILE A 280 25.71 -15.30 2.27
C ILE A 280 24.44 -16.00 1.74
N GLN A 281 24.60 -17.10 1.00
CA GLN A 281 23.50 -17.85 0.36
C GLN A 281 22.91 -18.98 1.23
N LYS A 282 23.33 -19.12 2.49
CA LYS A 282 22.76 -20.06 3.47
C LYS A 282 21.88 -19.33 4.46
#